data_AF-A0A317YFA2-F1
#
_entry.id   AF-A0A317YFA2-F1
#
_cell.length_a   1.000
_cell.length_b   1.000
_cell.length_c   1.000
_cell.angle_alpha   90.00
_cell.angle_beta   90.00
_cell.angle_gamma   90.00
#
_symmetry.space_group_name_H-M   'P 1'
#
loop_
_entity.id
_entity.type
_entity.pdbx_description
1 polymer ?
#
loop_
_entity_poly.entity_id
_entity_poly.type
_entity_poly.pdbx_seq_one_letter_code
_entity_poly.pdbx_strand_id
1 'polypeptide(L)' 'MLAYPGDDFDVTPRMVMGDGDGLVNLVSLLAVDPAWRRPAAYFRMLKVRNVSHTGLFVDDAALAVIISAILRPN' A
#
# COMPACT_ATOMS: atom_id res chain seq x y z
N MET A 1 -0.62 -2.11 -13.10
CA MET A 1 -1.71 -1.81 -14.08
C MET A 1 -1.60 -2.76 -15.25
N LEU A 2 -2.72 -3.21 -15.81
CA LEU A 2 -2.75 -4.08 -16.99
C LEU A 2 -2.96 -3.21 -18.23
N ALA A 3 -2.12 -3.39 -19.24
CA ALA A 3 -2.23 -2.75 -20.54
C ALA A 3 -2.52 -3.82 -21.58
N TYR A 4 -3.74 -3.81 -22.11
CA TYR A 4 -4.16 -4.70 -23.18
C TYR A 4 -3.70 -4.14 -24.53
N PRO A 5 -3.24 -4.97 -25.47
CA PRO A 5 -2.89 -4.52 -26.80
C PRO A 5 -4.16 -4.29 -27.63
N GLY A 6 -4.38 -3.04 -28.06
CA GLY A 6 -5.57 -2.68 -28.84
C GLY A 6 -6.85 -2.82 -28.00
N ASP A 7 -7.92 -3.31 -28.63
CA ASP A 7 -9.25 -3.42 -28.03
C ASP A 7 -9.60 -4.86 -27.61
N ASP A 8 -8.61 -5.73 -27.49
CA ASP A 8 -8.77 -7.16 -27.17
C ASP A 8 -8.43 -7.44 -25.69
N PHE A 9 -9.42 -7.88 -24.91
CA PHE A 9 -9.27 -8.24 -23.50
C PHE A 9 -9.02 -9.73 -23.26
N ASP A 10 -9.16 -10.57 -24.30
CA ASP A 10 -8.99 -12.02 -24.20
C ASP A 10 -7.52 -12.46 -24.34
N VAL A 11 -6.64 -11.53 -24.73
CA VAL A 11 -5.19 -11.76 -24.81
C VAL A 11 -4.48 -11.42 -23.51
N THR A 12 -3.31 -12.02 -23.30
CA THR A 12 -2.48 -11.74 -22.11
C THR A 12 -2.06 -10.27 -22.09
N PRO A 13 -2.43 -9.49 -21.06
CA PRO A 13 -2.05 -8.10 -20.96
C PRO A 13 -0.57 -7.94 -20.60
N ARG A 14 -0.02 -6.77 -20.92
CA ARG A 14 1.29 -6.35 -20.41
C ARG A 14 1.14 -5.76 -19.02
N MET A 15 2.08 -6.07 -18.15
CA MET A 15 2.14 -5.47 -16.82
C MET A 15 2.88 -4.13 -16.87
N VAL A 16 2.22 -3.07 -16.41
CA VAL A 16 2.80 -1.75 -16.21
C VAL A 16 3.00 -1.56 -14.71
N MET A 17 4.26 -1.45 -14.31
CA MET A 17 4.67 -1.34 -12.91
C MET A 17 4.61 0.12 -12.44
N GLY A 18 4.09 0.33 -11.24
CA GLY A 18 4.13 1.59 -10.51
C GLY A 18 4.57 1.34 -9.05
N ASP A 19 4.72 2.41 -8.28
CA ASP A 19 5.04 2.29 -6.84
C ASP A 19 3.82 1.78 -6.06
N GLY A 20 4.06 1.01 -5.01
CA GLY A 20 3.05 0.31 -4.24
C GLY A 20 3.63 -0.83 -3.42
N ASP A 21 2.77 -1.74 -2.99
CA ASP A 21 3.15 -2.95 -2.23
C ASP A 21 3.16 -4.21 -3.13
N GLY A 22 3.21 -4.03 -4.45
CA GLY A 22 3.17 -5.12 -5.43
C GLY A 22 1.76 -5.61 -5.79
N LEU A 23 0.70 -5.19 -5.08
CA LEU A 23 -0.69 -5.42 -5.47
C LEU A 23 -1.50 -4.11 -5.54
N VAL A 24 -1.34 -3.26 -4.54
CA VAL A 24 -2.03 -1.97 -4.40
C VAL A 24 -1.06 -0.84 -4.73
N ASN A 25 -1.49 0.06 -5.63
CA ASN A 25 -0.70 1.24 -5.99
C ASN A 25 -0.59 2.21 -4.80
N LEU A 26 0.56 2.86 -4.66
CA LEU A 26 0.80 3.85 -3.60
C LEU A 26 -0.20 5.01 -3.64
N VAL A 27 -0.62 5.44 -4.84
CA VAL A 27 -1.65 6.49 -5.00
C VAL A 27 -2.97 6.09 -4.32
N SER A 28 -3.36 4.82 -4.40
CA SER A 28 -4.54 4.30 -3.71
C SER A 28 -4.36 4.26 -2.19
N LEU A 29 -3.17 3.84 -1.72
CA LEU A 29 -2.85 3.81 -0.28
C LEU A 29 -2.86 5.22 0.35
N LEU A 30 -2.41 6.24 -0.39
CA LEU A 30 -2.35 7.63 0.09
C LEU A 30 -3.68 8.39 -0.03
N ALA A 31 -4.65 7.87 -0.77
CA ALA A 31 -5.94 8.53 -0.99
C ALA A 31 -6.74 8.74 0.30
N VAL A 32 -6.42 8.00 1.37
CA VAL A 32 -7.09 8.10 2.68
C VAL A 32 -6.65 9.32 3.50
N ASP A 33 -5.43 9.86 3.27
CA ASP A 33 -4.85 10.95 4.08
C ASP A 33 -5.76 12.19 4.17
N PRO A 34 -6.35 12.72 3.08
CA PRO A 34 -7.18 13.92 3.15
C PRO A 34 -8.48 13.71 3.95
N ALA A 35 -9.07 12.51 3.88
CA ALA A 35 -10.34 12.20 4.52
C ALA A 35 -10.20 11.96 6.02
N TRP A 36 -9.04 11.47 6.48
CA TRP A 36 -8.82 11.08 7.87
C TRP A 36 -8.06 12.13 8.69
N ARG A 37 -7.65 13.23 8.03
CA ARG A 37 -7.04 14.40 8.69
C ARG A 37 -7.95 15.11 9.69
N ARG A 38 -9.25 14.81 9.81
CA ARG A 38 -10.12 15.50 10.79
C ARG A 38 -11.10 14.56 11.50
N PRO A 39 -11.03 14.47 12.85
CA PRO A 39 -10.06 15.09 13.74
C PRO A 39 -8.73 14.29 13.75
N ALA A 40 -7.63 14.91 13.29
CA ALA A 40 -6.29 14.32 13.15
C ALA A 40 -5.72 13.64 14.41
N ALA A 41 -6.32 13.83 15.59
CA ALA A 41 -5.81 13.33 16.87
C ALA A 41 -5.71 11.80 16.92
N TYR A 42 -6.51 11.07 16.12
CA TYR A 42 -6.59 9.60 16.17
C TYR A 42 -6.03 8.91 14.93
N PHE A 43 -5.47 9.66 13.98
CA PHE A 43 -4.98 9.10 12.72
C PHE A 43 -3.48 9.31 12.55
N ARG A 44 -2.78 8.21 12.29
CA ARG A 44 -1.35 8.20 11.96
C ARG A 44 -1.13 7.31 10.75
N MET A 45 -0.43 7.84 9.75
CA MET A 45 0.06 7.04 8.62
C MET A 45 1.54 6.72 8.82
N LEU A 46 1.91 5.46 8.61
CA LEU A 46 3.29 4.98 8.71
C LEU A 46 3.68 4.29 7.42
N LYS A 47 4.82 4.70 6.85
CA LYS A 47 5.38 4.06 5.66
C LYS A 47 6.27 2.89 6.07
N VAL A 48 5.87 1.67 5.71
CA VAL A 48 6.76 0.50 5.67
C VAL A 48 7.38 0.44 4.28
N ARG A 49 8.71 0.39 4.20
CA ARG A 49 9.44 0.41 2.92
C ARG A 49 9.75 -1.01 2.47
N ASN A 50 9.75 -1.22 1.15
CA ASN A 50 10.26 -2.44 0.51
C ASN A 50 9.61 -3.73 1.03
N VAL A 51 8.29 -3.71 1.23
CA VAL A 51 7.51 -4.87 1.66
C VAL A 51 6.39 -5.11 0.64
N SER A 52 6.10 -6.39 0.36
CA SER A 52 4.95 -6.75 -0.45
C SER A 52 3.64 -6.67 0.36
N HIS A 53 2.51 -6.67 -0.34
CA HIS A 53 1.18 -6.59 0.26
C HIS A 53 0.96 -7.65 1.34
N THR A 54 1.33 -8.90 1.05
CA THR A 54 1.24 -10.02 2.00
C THR A 54 2.42 -10.04 2.97
N GLY A 55 3.59 -9.55 2.55
CA GLY A 55 4.77 -9.41 3.39
C GLY A 55 4.53 -8.57 4.63
N LEU A 56 3.61 -7.61 4.58
CA LEU A 56 3.23 -6.79 5.73
C LEU A 56 2.81 -7.61 6.97
N PHE A 57 2.31 -8.83 6.77
CA PHE A 57 1.82 -9.70 7.85
C PHE A 57 2.82 -10.76 8.34
N VAL A 58 3.92 -10.96 7.61
CA VAL A 58 4.83 -12.10 7.84
C VAL A 58 6.31 -11.73 7.83
N ASP A 59 6.67 -10.58 7.27
CA ASP A 59 8.04 -10.08 7.29
C ASP A 59 8.37 -9.51 8.67
N ASP A 60 9.43 -10.00 9.30
CA ASP A 60 9.82 -9.61 10.66
C ASP A 60 10.08 -8.11 10.79
N ALA A 61 10.66 -7.48 9.76
CA ALA A 61 10.94 -6.05 9.79
C ALA A 61 9.65 -5.23 9.66
N ALA A 62 8.70 -5.66 8.83
CA ALA A 62 7.38 -5.04 8.74
C ALA A 62 6.59 -5.19 10.05
N LEU A 63 6.58 -6.40 10.63
CA LEU A 63 5.93 -6.68 11.92
C LEU A 63 6.53 -5.84 13.04
N ALA A 64 7.85 -5.66 13.08
CA ALA A 64 8.51 -4.80 14.07
C ALA A 64 8.02 -3.35 14.00
N VAL A 65 7.83 -2.80 12.79
CA VAL A 65 7.29 -1.44 12.61
C VAL A 65 5.83 -1.37 13.09
N ILE A 66 5.00 -2.34 12.70
CA ILE A 66 3.57 -2.38 13.06
C ILE A 66 3.38 -2.50 14.57
N ILE A 67 4.06 -3.47 15.20
CA ILE A 67 3.97 -3.71 16.64
C ILE A 67 4.45 -2.47 17.41
N SER A 68 5.56 -1.86 16.97
CA SER A 68 6.06 -0.63 17.59
C SER A 68 5.07 0.53 17.50
N ALA A 69 4.34 0.64 16.39
CA ALA A 69 3.31 1.66 16.21
C ALA A 69 2.10 1.46 17.14
N ILE A 70 1.68 0.21 17.33
CA ILE A 70 0.58 -0.15 18.24
C ILE A 70 0.98 0.12 19.70
N LEU A 71 2.19 -0.27 20.09
CA LEU A 71 2.67 -0.12 21.46
C LEU A 71 3.01 1.33 21.85
N ARG A 72 3.18 2.24 20.87
CA ARG A 72 3.45 3.67 21.08
C ARG A 72 2.38 4.52 20.40
N PRO A 73 1.15 4.55 20.95
CA PRO A 73 0.09 5.39 20.43
C PRO A 73 0.46 6.87 20.53
N ASN A 74 -0.15 7.69 19.67
CA ASN A 74 0.03 9.14 19.62
C ASN A 74 -0.43 9.83 20.91
#